data_AF-A0A5A9PIJ4-F1
#
_entry.id   AF-A0A5A9PIJ4-F1
#
_cell.length_a   1.000
_cell.length_b   1.000
_cell.length_c   1.000
_cell.angle_alpha   90.00
_cell.angle_beta   90.00
_cell.angle_gamma   90.00
#
_symmetry.space_group_name_H-M   'P 1'
#
loop_
_entity.id
_entity.type
_entity.pdbx_description
1 polymer ?
#
loop_
_entity_poly.entity_id
_entity_poly.type
_entity_poly.pdbx_seq_one_letter_code
_entity_poly.pdbx_strand_id
1 'polypeptide(L)'
;MMSEDRKRYDEIENEKIFEKNPEETRKKFERDLKYTAEKYSIKTKERKWKHEDMSVKIFKDIVETLVKEDPEVLKDHGLEALHVDFIGGLIEGNKDSVKKSFLFEIVANKLNNIDVDRWDYFARDCHHLGISNSFDHLRLLKFARVCDVKGENHICFRDKEADNIYDMFRTRYTLHRQAYQHKTCNIIEKMFTEALLKADRDLCEGHPEDLLKISKTIISEDVNDYIKLTDEIFEKILHSKSPELKDAQDILNNIATRKLPKLVGEARLTEENKLRPKIQIFEEENFGGKTAEATENCPSVQNEFGMKDVLSCKLEGGKWMLCEGPDSKDGFTATQPEYNRPEWNFTVKSLKCLKK
;
A
#
# COMPACT_ATOMS: atom_id res chain seq x y z
N MET A 1 -2.42 -55.64 -1.56
CA MET A 1 -3.59 -55.12 -0.82
C MET A 1 -3.19 -53.76 -0.28
N MET A 2 -3.99 -52.72 -0.54
CA MET A 2 -3.73 -51.27 -0.35
C MET A 2 -3.09 -50.56 -1.55
N SER A 3 -3.82 -50.45 -2.67
CA SER A 3 -3.41 -49.63 -3.83
C SER A 3 -4.57 -49.04 -4.65
N GLU A 4 -5.67 -48.60 -4.02
CA GLU A 4 -6.77 -47.92 -4.75
C GLU A 4 -7.27 -46.60 -4.12
N ASP A 5 -6.89 -46.24 -2.90
CA ASP A 5 -7.42 -45.02 -2.23
C ASP A 5 -6.57 -43.74 -2.40
N ARG A 6 -5.54 -43.75 -3.25
CA ARG A 6 -4.67 -42.58 -3.46
C ARG A 6 -4.85 -41.89 -4.83
N LYS A 7 -5.91 -42.24 -5.56
CA LYS A 7 -6.29 -41.63 -6.86
C LYS A 7 -7.65 -40.93 -6.85
N ARG A 8 -8.23 -40.66 -5.68
CA ARG A 8 -9.58 -40.05 -5.56
C ARG A 8 -9.61 -38.65 -4.93
N TYR A 9 -8.45 -38.03 -4.74
CA TYR A 9 -8.34 -36.69 -4.15
C TYR A 9 -7.81 -35.60 -5.10
N ASP A 10 -7.48 -35.94 -6.35
CA ASP A 10 -6.90 -34.99 -7.32
C ASP A 10 -7.83 -34.58 -8.48
N GLU A 11 -9.13 -34.94 -8.46
CA GLU A 11 -10.01 -34.72 -9.63
C GLU A 11 -11.38 -34.06 -9.37
N ILE A 12 -11.67 -33.47 -8.20
CA ILE A 12 -13.02 -32.88 -7.93
C ILE A 12 -13.05 -31.40 -7.50
N GLU A 13 -11.93 -30.66 -7.39
CA GLU A 13 -12.00 -29.26 -6.91
C GLU A 13 -11.35 -28.18 -7.78
N ASN A 14 -11.16 -28.42 -9.09
CA ASN A 14 -10.59 -27.41 -10.01
C ASN A 14 -11.58 -26.77 -11.01
N GLU A 15 -12.90 -26.93 -10.86
CA GLU A 15 -13.87 -26.35 -11.81
C GLU A 15 -14.99 -25.48 -11.21
N LYS A 16 -14.88 -24.98 -9.97
CA LYS A 16 -15.93 -24.10 -9.37
C LYS A 16 -15.44 -22.85 -8.63
N ILE A 17 -14.31 -22.25 -9.03
CA ILE A 17 -13.79 -21.01 -8.41
C ILE A 17 -14.04 -19.76 -9.29
N PHE A 18 -15.03 -19.79 -10.20
CA PHE A 18 -15.42 -18.63 -11.03
C PHE A 18 -16.89 -18.21 -10.88
N GLU A 19 -17.42 -18.28 -9.66
CA GLU A 19 -18.72 -17.67 -9.31
C GLU A 19 -18.61 -16.80 -8.03
N LYS A 20 -17.53 -16.02 -7.90
CA LYS A 20 -17.49 -14.95 -6.88
C LYS A 20 -18.05 -13.66 -7.49
N ASN A 21 -19.10 -13.13 -6.85
CA ASN A 21 -19.78 -11.88 -7.18
C ASN A 21 -18.76 -10.79 -7.61
N PRO A 22 -18.89 -10.18 -8.80
CA PRO A 22 -17.99 -9.13 -9.29
C PRO A 22 -17.76 -8.01 -8.28
N GLU A 23 -18.76 -7.71 -7.45
CA GLU A 23 -18.69 -6.69 -6.41
C GLU A 23 -17.79 -7.09 -5.22
N GLU A 24 -17.69 -8.39 -4.93
CA GLU A 24 -16.84 -8.94 -3.86
C GLU A 24 -15.38 -9.05 -4.33
N THR A 25 -15.18 -9.46 -5.58
CA THR A 25 -13.86 -9.45 -6.26
C THR A 25 -13.34 -8.03 -6.43
N ARG A 26 -14.21 -7.09 -6.80
CA ARG A 26 -13.91 -5.65 -6.81
C ARG A 26 -13.56 -5.12 -5.42
N LYS A 27 -14.31 -5.44 -4.36
CA LYS A 27 -13.97 -5.02 -2.99
C LYS A 27 -12.65 -5.61 -2.50
N LYS A 28 -12.32 -6.85 -2.90
CA LYS A 28 -11.05 -7.51 -2.60
C LYS A 28 -9.89 -6.86 -3.36
N PHE A 29 -10.03 -6.64 -4.65
CA PHE A 29 -8.99 -6.01 -5.45
C PHE A 29 -8.86 -4.50 -5.16
N GLU A 30 -9.95 -3.78 -4.85
CA GLU A 30 -9.89 -2.44 -4.26
C GLU A 30 -9.17 -2.46 -2.91
N ARG A 31 -9.26 -3.53 -2.11
CA ARG A 31 -8.50 -3.68 -0.86
C ARG A 31 -7.04 -3.99 -1.11
N ASP A 32 -6.72 -4.73 -2.17
CA ASP A 32 -5.36 -5.14 -2.53
C ASP A 32 -4.60 -4.06 -3.34
N LEU A 33 -5.30 -3.24 -4.15
CA LEU A 33 -4.74 -2.09 -4.88
C LEU A 33 -4.73 -0.79 -4.06
N LYS A 34 -5.65 -0.59 -3.11
CA LYS A 34 -5.60 0.53 -2.13
C LYS A 34 -4.50 0.32 -1.08
N TYR A 35 -3.52 -0.51 -1.43
CA TYR A 35 -2.47 -1.11 -0.63
C TYR A 35 -1.10 -0.91 -1.27
N THR A 36 -0.89 0.20 -1.98
CA THR A 36 0.45 0.79 -2.14
C THR A 36 1.01 1.07 -0.73
N ALA A 37 1.71 0.06 -0.21
CA ALA A 37 2.45 -0.02 1.06
C ALA A 37 1.66 0.00 2.39
N GLU A 38 1.50 -1.21 2.96
CA GLU A 38 1.53 -1.56 4.40
C GLU A 38 0.48 -1.04 5.40
N LYS A 39 -0.28 0.03 5.17
CA LYS A 39 -0.64 0.84 6.35
C LYS A 39 -1.82 0.42 7.24
N TYR A 40 -2.80 -0.41 6.85
CA TYR A 40 -3.87 -0.79 7.79
C TYR A 40 -4.37 -2.24 7.60
N SER A 41 -4.01 -3.09 8.56
CA SER A 41 -4.55 -4.45 8.70
C SER A 41 -5.94 -4.41 9.33
N ILE A 42 -6.96 -4.82 8.57
CA ILE A 42 -8.21 -5.32 9.17
C ILE A 42 -8.37 -6.78 8.73
N LYS A 43 -8.49 -7.64 9.75
CA LYS A 43 -8.66 -9.09 9.69
C LYS A 43 -9.86 -9.50 8.83
N THR A 44 -9.62 -10.18 7.72
CA THR A 44 -10.53 -11.18 7.16
C THR A 44 -9.71 -12.36 6.65
N LYS A 45 -10.27 -13.58 6.75
CA LYS A 45 -9.63 -14.91 6.60
C LYS A 45 -9.07 -15.27 5.20
N GLU A 46 -8.87 -14.32 4.30
CA GLU A 46 -8.28 -14.60 2.97
C GLU A 46 -6.83 -14.09 2.93
N ARG A 47 -5.90 -14.93 2.45
CA ARG A 47 -4.46 -14.62 2.35
C ARG A 47 -4.27 -13.32 1.55
N LYS A 48 -3.59 -12.36 2.17
CA LYS A 48 -3.32 -11.03 1.61
C LYS A 48 -2.03 -11.08 0.81
N TRP A 49 -2.05 -10.58 -0.42
CA TRP A 49 -0.87 -10.51 -1.27
C TRP A 49 0.19 -9.58 -0.68
N LYS A 50 1.47 -9.92 -0.89
CA LYS A 50 2.64 -9.19 -0.44
C LYS A 50 3.70 -9.20 -1.54
N HIS A 51 4.41 -8.08 -1.69
CA HIS A 51 5.50 -8.02 -2.67
C HIS A 51 6.68 -8.90 -2.26
N GLU A 52 6.86 -9.16 -0.96
CA GLU A 52 7.90 -10.09 -0.47
C GLU A 52 7.69 -11.51 -0.99
N ASP A 53 6.46 -12.03 -0.96
CA ASP A 53 6.11 -13.37 -1.48
C ASP A 53 6.47 -13.48 -2.98
N MET A 54 6.15 -12.44 -3.77
CA MET A 54 6.49 -12.42 -5.20
C MET A 54 7.99 -12.24 -5.45
N SER A 55 8.68 -11.47 -4.60
CA SER A 55 10.13 -11.27 -4.69
C SER A 55 10.89 -12.59 -4.53
N VAL A 56 10.45 -13.45 -3.60
CA VAL A 56 11.03 -14.79 -3.44
C VAL A 56 10.77 -15.67 -4.66
N LYS A 57 9.59 -15.59 -5.26
CA LYS A 57 9.26 -16.36 -6.48
C LYS A 57 10.11 -15.94 -7.66
N ILE A 58 10.23 -14.63 -7.91
CA ILE A 58 11.10 -14.08 -8.96
C ILE A 58 12.55 -14.50 -8.70
N PHE A 59 13.04 -14.42 -7.46
CA PHE A 59 14.39 -14.87 -7.12
C PHE A 59 14.61 -16.36 -7.43
N LYS A 60 13.66 -17.22 -7.06
CA LYS A 60 13.73 -18.67 -7.35
C LYS A 60 13.71 -18.94 -8.85
N ASP A 61 12.87 -18.24 -9.61
CA ASP A 61 12.81 -18.34 -11.07
C ASP A 61 14.12 -17.91 -11.76
N ILE A 62 14.78 -16.85 -11.26
CA ILE A 62 16.11 -16.44 -11.71
C ILE A 62 17.14 -17.55 -11.45
N VAL A 63 17.15 -18.13 -10.24
CA VAL A 63 18.08 -19.22 -9.89
C VAL A 63 17.83 -20.45 -10.75
N GLU A 64 16.57 -20.83 -10.96
CA GLU A 64 16.21 -21.95 -11.84
C GLU A 64 16.67 -21.73 -13.28
N THR A 65 16.56 -20.51 -13.78
CA THR A 65 17.03 -20.13 -15.12
C THR A 65 18.55 -20.27 -15.24
N LEU A 66 19.30 -19.75 -14.27
CA LEU A 66 20.76 -19.87 -14.23
C LEU A 66 21.22 -21.34 -14.18
N VAL A 67 20.58 -22.17 -13.36
CA VAL A 67 20.90 -23.61 -13.24
C VAL A 67 20.53 -24.39 -14.52
N LYS A 68 19.50 -23.96 -15.26
CA LYS A 68 19.17 -24.55 -16.57
C LYS A 68 20.24 -24.23 -17.61
N GLU A 69 20.79 -23.02 -17.59
CA GLU A 69 21.87 -22.60 -18.51
C GLU A 69 23.21 -23.25 -18.15
N ASP A 70 23.52 -23.35 -16.86
CA ASP A 70 24.72 -23.99 -16.33
C ASP A 70 24.40 -24.76 -15.03
N PRO A 71 24.29 -26.10 -15.08
CA PRO A 71 23.96 -26.93 -13.92
C PRO A 71 24.97 -26.84 -12.76
N GLU A 72 26.21 -26.44 -13.02
CA GLU A 72 27.26 -26.36 -11.98
C GLU A 72 27.44 -24.94 -11.43
N VAL A 73 26.73 -23.92 -11.95
CA VAL A 73 26.91 -22.49 -11.62
C VAL A 73 26.90 -22.20 -10.12
N LEU A 74 26.00 -22.84 -9.37
CA LEU A 74 25.92 -22.68 -7.91
C LEU A 74 27.12 -23.31 -7.23
N LYS A 75 27.48 -24.54 -7.63
CA LYS A 75 28.56 -25.31 -7.03
C LYS A 75 29.93 -24.68 -7.31
N ASP A 76 30.11 -24.11 -8.49
CA ASP A 76 31.31 -23.36 -8.87
C ASP A 76 31.56 -22.15 -7.96
N HIS A 77 30.49 -21.61 -7.37
CA HIS A 77 30.54 -20.51 -6.39
C HIS A 77 30.41 -21.00 -4.93
N GLY A 78 30.44 -22.31 -4.68
CA GLY A 78 30.29 -22.89 -3.34
C GLY A 78 28.90 -22.72 -2.73
N LEU A 79 27.87 -22.58 -3.57
CA LEU A 79 26.47 -22.44 -3.17
C LEU A 79 25.71 -23.76 -3.34
N GLU A 80 24.65 -23.91 -2.55
CA GLU A 80 23.82 -25.12 -2.47
C GLU A 80 22.35 -24.70 -2.36
N ALA A 81 21.42 -25.64 -2.52
CA ALA A 81 19.98 -25.38 -2.40
C ALA A 81 19.60 -24.72 -1.06
N LEU A 82 20.26 -25.10 0.04
CA LEU A 82 20.04 -24.48 1.35
C LEU A 82 20.38 -22.98 1.38
N HIS A 83 21.36 -22.54 0.58
CA HIS A 83 21.70 -21.12 0.46
C HIS A 83 20.60 -20.35 -0.28
N VAL A 84 19.95 -20.97 -1.27
CA VAL A 84 18.82 -20.39 -1.99
C VAL A 84 17.63 -20.20 -1.05
N ASP A 85 17.29 -21.23 -0.28
CA ASP A 85 16.22 -21.13 0.73
C ASP A 85 16.55 -20.11 1.82
N PHE A 86 17.82 -20.03 2.24
CA PHE A 86 18.29 -19.02 3.18
C PHE A 86 18.12 -17.59 2.63
N ILE A 87 18.47 -17.33 1.37
CA ILE A 87 18.26 -16.02 0.74
C ILE A 87 16.77 -15.68 0.65
N GLY A 88 15.92 -16.66 0.29
CA GLY A 88 14.46 -16.48 0.32
C GLY A 88 13.96 -16.07 1.71
N GLY A 89 14.45 -16.73 2.76
CA GLY A 89 14.15 -16.36 4.15
C GLY A 89 14.64 -14.96 4.54
N LEU A 90 15.80 -14.52 4.05
CA LEU A 90 16.31 -13.16 4.28
C LEU A 90 15.41 -12.08 3.65
N ILE A 91 14.84 -12.36 2.47
CA ILE A 91 13.90 -11.46 1.77
C ILE A 91 12.58 -11.36 2.53
N GLU A 92 12.01 -12.48 2.96
CA GLU A 92 10.75 -12.49 3.74
C GLU A 92 10.93 -11.95 5.16
N GLY A 93 12.16 -12.02 5.69
CA GLY A 93 12.47 -11.76 7.09
C GLY A 93 11.98 -12.87 8.03
N ASN A 94 11.85 -14.11 7.53
CA ASN A 94 11.43 -15.26 8.31
C ASN A 94 12.64 -15.93 9.01
N LYS A 95 12.68 -15.85 10.33
CA LYS A 95 13.83 -16.26 11.17
C LYS A 95 13.95 -17.78 11.43
N ASP A 96 13.26 -18.64 10.69
CA ASP A 96 13.11 -20.05 11.04
C ASP A 96 14.46 -20.77 11.30
N SER A 97 14.70 -21.06 12.58
CA SER A 97 15.66 -22.02 13.15
C SER A 97 17.12 -21.92 12.70
N VAL A 98 17.66 -20.72 12.49
CA VAL A 98 19.08 -20.54 12.13
C VAL A 98 19.91 -20.08 13.33
N LYS A 99 21.01 -20.80 13.65
CA LYS A 99 22.00 -20.42 14.68
C LYS A 99 22.63 -19.02 14.48
N LYS A 100 22.48 -18.42 13.30
CA LYS A 100 22.95 -17.08 12.91
C LYS A 100 21.78 -16.11 12.70
N SER A 101 20.88 -16.02 13.66
CA SER A 101 19.67 -15.20 13.63
C SER A 101 19.93 -13.72 13.29
N PHE A 102 21.07 -13.16 13.70
CA PHE A 102 21.47 -11.78 13.38
C PHE A 102 21.55 -11.49 11.87
N LEU A 103 21.73 -12.48 11.00
CA LEU A 103 21.78 -12.26 9.55
C LEU A 103 20.44 -11.78 8.99
N PHE A 104 19.33 -12.18 9.60
CA PHE A 104 17.98 -11.71 9.26
C PHE A 104 17.72 -10.26 9.69
N GLU A 105 18.65 -9.63 10.39
CA GLU A 105 18.58 -8.23 10.79
C GLU A 105 19.26 -7.29 9.78
N ILE A 106 19.84 -7.84 8.71
CA ILE A 106 20.56 -7.08 7.68
C ILE A 106 19.61 -6.64 6.55
N VAL A 107 18.92 -7.59 5.91
CA VAL A 107 18.14 -7.34 4.67
C VAL A 107 16.72 -6.87 4.98
N ALA A 108 15.95 -7.66 5.73
CA ALA A 108 14.57 -7.34 6.11
C ALA A 108 14.38 -7.55 7.61
N ASN A 109 14.67 -6.51 8.40
CA ASN A 109 14.70 -6.62 9.85
C ASN A 109 13.30 -6.48 10.47
N LYS A 110 12.59 -7.59 10.61
CA LYS A 110 11.23 -7.58 11.20
C LYS A 110 11.18 -7.29 12.71
N LEU A 111 12.32 -7.22 13.41
CA LEU A 111 12.36 -6.94 14.85
C LEU A 111 12.17 -5.45 15.15
N ASN A 112 12.94 -4.59 14.50
CA ASN A 112 12.92 -3.14 14.75
C ASN A 112 13.00 -2.30 13.48
N ASN A 113 13.12 -2.95 12.32
CA ASN A 113 13.23 -2.32 11.00
C ASN A 113 14.43 -1.38 10.86
N ILE A 114 15.57 -1.78 11.43
CA ILE A 114 16.87 -1.18 11.14
C ILE A 114 17.58 -2.16 10.20
N ASP A 115 17.52 -1.89 8.91
CA ASP A 115 18.03 -2.74 7.82
C ASP A 115 18.65 -1.88 6.71
N VAL A 116 19.41 -2.53 5.81
CA VAL A 116 20.15 -1.83 4.75
C VAL A 116 19.25 -1.30 3.64
N ASP A 117 18.06 -1.87 3.46
CA ASP A 117 17.03 -1.35 2.54
C ASP A 117 16.73 0.13 2.84
N ARG A 118 16.46 0.43 4.12
CA ARG A 118 16.24 1.79 4.61
C ARG A 118 17.42 2.72 4.42
N TRP A 119 18.62 2.21 4.63
CA TRP A 119 19.81 3.03 4.52
C TRP A 119 20.02 3.51 3.08
N ASP A 120 19.81 2.61 2.11
CA ASP A 120 19.90 2.93 0.69
C ASP A 120 18.79 3.90 0.27
N TYR A 121 17.52 3.57 0.51
CA TYR A 121 16.44 4.41 0.01
C TYR A 121 16.41 5.78 0.69
N PHE A 122 16.82 5.92 1.96
CA PHE A 122 16.98 7.24 2.57
C PHE A 122 18.00 8.09 1.83
N ALA A 123 19.18 7.54 1.53
CA ALA A 123 20.23 8.27 0.83
C ALA A 123 19.80 8.60 -0.61
N ARG A 124 19.24 7.61 -1.31
CA ARG A 124 18.77 7.72 -2.69
C ARG A 124 17.64 8.74 -2.81
N ASP A 125 16.60 8.62 -1.99
CA ASP A 125 15.42 9.46 -2.11
C ASP A 125 15.70 10.88 -1.65
N CYS A 126 16.47 11.07 -0.58
CA CYS A 126 16.93 12.39 -0.16
C CYS A 126 17.68 13.10 -1.29
N HIS A 127 18.58 12.39 -1.98
CA HIS A 127 19.32 12.93 -3.12
C HIS A 127 18.39 13.37 -4.26
N HIS A 128 17.46 12.49 -4.70
CA HIS A 128 16.58 12.78 -5.83
C HIS A 128 15.46 13.79 -5.50
N LEU A 129 15.01 13.85 -4.25
CA LEU A 129 13.97 14.78 -3.79
C LEU A 129 14.52 16.13 -3.33
N GLY A 130 15.84 16.27 -3.19
CA GLY A 130 16.45 17.48 -2.64
C GLY A 130 16.16 17.69 -1.15
N ILE A 131 15.95 16.60 -0.40
CA ILE A 131 15.73 16.60 1.05
C ILE A 131 17.06 16.21 1.73
N SER A 132 17.42 16.85 2.83
CA SER A 132 18.64 16.48 3.57
C SER A 132 18.47 15.15 4.30
N ASN A 133 19.38 14.20 4.08
CA ASN A 133 19.50 13.00 4.92
C ASN A 133 20.39 13.31 6.14
N SER A 134 19.83 13.22 7.35
CA SER A 134 20.61 13.40 8.60
C SER A 134 21.21 12.10 9.15
N PHE A 135 20.86 10.96 8.59
CA PHE A 135 21.30 9.65 9.06
C PHE A 135 22.59 9.18 8.39
N ASP A 136 23.62 8.89 9.19
CA ASP A 136 24.92 8.40 8.72
C ASP A 136 25.03 6.88 8.94
N HIS A 137 24.64 6.12 7.92
CA HIS A 137 24.69 4.65 7.92
C HIS A 137 26.12 4.10 7.89
N LEU A 138 27.06 4.80 7.22
CA LEU A 138 28.47 4.36 7.14
C LEU A 138 29.13 4.40 8.51
N ARG A 139 28.81 5.44 9.30
CA ARG A 139 29.24 5.52 10.69
C ARG A 139 28.58 4.43 11.53
N LEU A 140 27.25 4.26 11.42
CA LEU A 140 26.51 3.26 12.20
C LEU A 140 27.09 1.85 11.98
N LEU A 141 27.40 1.50 10.72
CA LEU A 141 27.99 0.21 10.35
C LEU A 141 29.33 -0.05 11.05
N LYS A 142 30.20 0.96 11.17
CA LYS A 142 31.50 0.82 11.89
C LYS A 142 31.32 0.46 13.36
N PHE A 143 30.19 0.88 13.96
CA PHE A 143 29.84 0.66 15.36
C PHE A 143 28.89 -0.52 15.59
N ALA A 144 28.56 -1.29 14.55
CA ALA A 144 27.77 -2.51 14.68
C ALA A 144 28.62 -3.69 15.20
N ARG A 145 28.07 -4.49 16.11
CA ARG A 145 28.66 -5.73 16.62
C ARG A 145 27.56 -6.77 16.85
N VAL A 146 27.90 -8.05 16.70
CA VAL A 146 26.99 -9.14 17.08
C VAL A 146 27.19 -9.42 18.57
N CYS A 147 26.10 -9.40 19.35
CA CYS A 147 26.12 -9.70 20.77
C CYS A 147 25.04 -10.74 21.11
N ASP A 148 25.29 -11.55 22.15
CA ASP A 148 24.27 -12.40 22.76
C ASP A 148 23.30 -11.53 23.57
N VAL A 149 22.02 -11.56 23.21
CA VAL A 149 20.93 -10.94 23.96
C VAL A 149 19.93 -12.05 24.29
N LYS A 150 19.94 -12.49 25.56
CA LYS A 150 19.04 -13.52 26.08
C LYS A 150 19.13 -14.88 25.36
N GLY A 151 20.34 -15.27 24.94
CA GLY A 151 20.61 -16.56 24.28
C GLY A 151 20.45 -16.53 22.77
N GLU A 152 20.19 -15.36 22.17
CA GLU A 152 20.15 -15.17 20.72
C GLU A 152 21.18 -14.13 20.28
N ASN A 153 21.79 -14.35 19.12
CA ASN A 153 22.74 -13.40 18.55
C ASN A 153 22.00 -12.28 17.80
N HIS A 154 22.25 -11.03 18.17
CA HIS A 154 21.64 -9.85 17.55
C HIS A 154 22.68 -8.82 17.11
N ILE A 155 22.36 -8.05 16.07
CA ILE A 155 23.12 -6.86 15.70
C ILE A 155 22.84 -5.77 16.74
N CYS A 156 23.89 -5.38 17.45
CA CYS A 156 23.87 -4.31 18.44
C CYS A 156 24.75 -3.14 17.96
N PHE A 157 24.30 -1.93 18.24
CA PHE A 157 25.04 -0.71 17.95
C PHE A 157 25.63 -0.15 19.24
N ARG A 158 26.76 0.55 19.11
CA ARG A 158 27.39 1.23 20.24
C ARG A 158 26.44 2.25 20.86
N ASP A 159 26.37 2.29 22.19
CA ASP A 159 25.56 3.21 23.00
C ASP A 159 25.52 4.67 22.48
N LYS A 160 26.68 5.25 22.15
CA LYS A 160 26.79 6.62 21.64
C LYS A 160 26.16 6.87 20.27
N GLU A 161 25.72 5.83 19.56
CA GLU A 161 25.03 5.95 18.26
C GLU A 161 23.50 6.05 18.42
N ALA A 162 22.98 6.11 19.65
CA ALA A 162 21.55 6.27 19.90
C ALA A 162 20.95 7.47 19.15
N ASP A 163 21.60 8.64 19.18
CA ASP A 163 21.13 9.83 18.47
C ASP A 163 21.13 9.65 16.94
N ASN A 164 22.11 8.93 16.39
CA ASN A 164 22.16 8.61 14.96
C ASN A 164 20.97 7.72 14.56
N ILE A 165 20.59 6.76 15.42
CA ILE A 165 19.39 5.92 15.21
C ILE A 165 18.11 6.76 15.35
N TYR A 166 18.02 7.70 16.29
CA TYR A 166 16.88 8.63 16.34
C TYR A 166 16.77 9.47 15.06
N ASP A 167 17.90 9.94 14.53
CA ASP A 167 17.96 10.69 13.27
C ASP A 167 17.55 9.84 12.06
N MET A 168 17.79 8.52 12.08
CA MET A 168 17.25 7.58 11.10
C MET A 168 15.71 7.62 11.07
N PHE A 169 15.06 7.47 12.23
CA PHE A 169 13.60 7.52 12.31
C PHE A 169 13.04 8.91 12.00
N ARG A 170 13.75 9.98 12.35
CA ARG A 170 13.39 11.36 11.97
C ARG A 170 13.46 11.55 10.46
N THR A 171 14.47 11.00 9.80
CA THR A 171 14.63 11.05 8.34
C THR A 171 13.47 10.31 7.67
N ARG A 172 13.15 9.09 8.13
CA ARG A 172 11.97 8.35 7.68
C ARG A 172 10.70 9.18 7.80
N TYR A 173 10.45 9.76 8.97
CA TYR A 173 9.27 10.61 9.20
C TYR A 173 9.20 11.78 8.20
N THR A 174 10.34 12.43 7.97
CA THR A 174 10.43 13.57 7.05
C THR A 174 10.11 13.17 5.61
N LEU A 175 10.72 12.09 5.11
CA LEU A 175 10.47 11.55 3.78
C LEU A 175 9.00 11.13 3.59
N HIS A 176 8.43 10.40 4.56
CA HIS A 176 7.02 10.03 4.52
C HIS A 176 6.11 11.24 4.44
N ARG A 177 6.34 12.26 5.28
CA ARG A 177 5.46 13.43 5.35
C ARG A 177 5.60 14.33 4.13
N GLN A 178 6.81 14.54 3.64
CA GLN A 178 7.08 15.53 2.60
C GLN A 178 6.96 14.96 1.18
N ALA A 179 7.24 13.66 1.00
CA ALA A 179 7.29 13.02 -0.31
C ALA A 179 6.30 11.86 -0.43
N TYR A 180 6.50 10.75 0.30
CA TYR A 180 5.75 9.51 0.06
C TYR A 180 4.26 9.62 0.36
N GLN A 181 3.85 10.52 1.24
CA GLN A 181 2.45 10.80 1.57
C GLN A 181 2.05 12.21 1.14
N HIS A 182 2.79 12.80 0.19
CA HIS A 182 2.44 14.10 -0.34
C HIS A 182 1.03 14.02 -0.94
N LYS A 183 0.14 14.91 -0.50
CA LYS A 183 -1.28 14.94 -0.89
C LYS A 183 -1.53 14.78 -2.39
N THR A 184 -0.67 15.36 -3.22
CA THR A 184 -0.82 15.29 -4.67
C THR A 184 -0.32 13.97 -5.27
N CYS A 185 0.64 13.31 -4.62
CA CYS A 185 1.03 11.94 -5.00
C CYS A 185 -0.12 10.99 -4.65
N ASN A 186 -0.64 11.05 -3.42
CA ASN A 186 -1.74 10.19 -2.97
C ASN A 186 -2.99 10.30 -3.86
N ILE A 187 -3.34 11.50 -4.34
CA ILE A 187 -4.50 11.63 -5.25
C ILE A 187 -4.20 11.07 -6.64
N ILE A 188 -2.97 11.21 -7.15
CA ILE A 188 -2.57 10.58 -8.41
C ILE A 188 -2.61 9.06 -8.27
N GLU A 189 -2.05 8.51 -7.19
CA GLU A 189 -2.10 7.08 -6.90
C GLU A 189 -3.55 6.58 -6.88
N LYS A 190 -4.44 7.28 -6.16
CA LYS A 190 -5.87 6.92 -6.12
C LYS A 190 -6.52 6.94 -7.51
N MET A 191 -6.26 7.97 -8.31
CA MET A 191 -6.76 8.06 -9.68
C MET A 191 -6.19 6.95 -10.56
N PHE A 192 -4.90 6.65 -10.44
CA PHE A 192 -4.26 5.62 -11.22
C PHE A 192 -4.80 4.23 -10.84
N THR A 193 -4.96 3.95 -9.55
CA THR A 193 -5.67 2.76 -9.05
C THR A 193 -7.07 2.67 -9.66
N GLU A 194 -7.85 3.75 -9.69
CA GLU A 194 -9.19 3.73 -10.30
C GLU A 194 -9.16 3.42 -11.79
N ALA A 195 -8.17 3.95 -12.52
CA ALA A 195 -7.98 3.62 -13.92
C ALA A 195 -7.61 2.14 -14.12
N LEU A 196 -6.73 1.59 -13.28
CA LEU A 196 -6.38 0.17 -13.31
C LEU A 196 -7.59 -0.73 -13.02
N LEU A 197 -8.43 -0.37 -12.04
CA LEU A 197 -9.68 -1.08 -11.74
C LEU A 197 -10.63 -1.11 -12.94
N LYS A 198 -10.74 0.01 -13.66
CA LYS A 198 -11.61 0.13 -14.84
C LYS A 198 -11.04 -0.56 -16.08
N ALA A 199 -9.73 -0.68 -16.15
CA ALA A 199 -9.03 -1.37 -17.22
C ALA A 199 -8.95 -2.90 -17.01
N ASP A 200 -9.33 -3.38 -15.82
CA ASP A 200 -9.25 -4.79 -15.47
C ASP A 200 -10.47 -5.58 -15.94
N ARG A 201 -10.24 -6.51 -16.85
CA ARG A 201 -11.23 -7.41 -17.41
C ARG A 201 -11.96 -8.21 -16.35
N ASP A 202 -11.24 -8.72 -15.36
CA ASP A 202 -11.78 -9.69 -14.42
C ASP A 202 -12.64 -9.03 -13.33
N LEU A 203 -12.70 -7.69 -13.33
CA LEU A 203 -13.57 -6.87 -12.46
C LEU A 203 -14.77 -6.27 -13.17
N CYS A 204 -14.78 -6.30 -14.50
CA CYS A 204 -15.85 -5.78 -15.32
C CYS A 204 -16.87 -6.88 -15.65
N GLU A 205 -18.15 -6.53 -15.57
CA GLU A 205 -19.23 -7.43 -15.94
C GLU A 205 -19.10 -7.86 -17.42
N GLY A 206 -19.27 -9.16 -17.69
CA GLY A 206 -19.14 -9.73 -19.03
C GLY A 206 -17.70 -10.00 -19.49
N HIS A 207 -16.68 -9.69 -18.68
CA HIS A 207 -15.26 -9.95 -18.96
C HIS A 207 -14.80 -9.61 -20.39
N PRO A 208 -14.92 -8.35 -20.84
CA PRO A 208 -14.61 -7.96 -22.22
C PRO A 208 -13.17 -8.33 -22.62
N GLU A 209 -13.01 -9.00 -23.77
CA GLU A 209 -11.70 -9.53 -24.18
C GLU A 209 -10.63 -8.45 -24.41
N ASP A 210 -11.05 -7.23 -24.76
CA ASP A 210 -10.19 -6.09 -25.03
C ASP A 210 -9.62 -5.42 -23.75
N LEU A 211 -10.09 -5.82 -22.56
CA LEU A 211 -9.58 -5.35 -21.27
C LEU A 211 -8.39 -6.18 -20.75
N LEU A 212 -7.62 -5.60 -19.83
CA LEU A 212 -6.38 -6.17 -19.31
C LEU A 212 -6.63 -7.15 -18.16
N LYS A 213 -5.82 -8.21 -18.02
CA LYS A 213 -5.95 -9.22 -16.95
C LYS A 213 -5.12 -8.89 -15.71
N ILE A 214 -5.24 -7.67 -15.20
CA ILE A 214 -4.30 -7.11 -14.20
C ILE A 214 -4.36 -7.91 -12.89
N SER A 215 -5.55 -8.01 -12.27
CA SER A 215 -5.73 -8.74 -11.03
C SER A 215 -5.39 -10.20 -11.17
N LYS A 216 -5.75 -10.81 -12.31
CA LYS A 216 -5.49 -12.22 -12.57
C LYS A 216 -3.99 -12.51 -12.69
N THR A 217 -3.21 -11.64 -13.32
CA THR A 217 -1.74 -11.77 -13.37
C THR A 217 -1.12 -11.70 -11.96
N ILE A 218 -1.69 -10.90 -11.05
CA ILE A 218 -1.21 -10.83 -9.66
C ILE A 218 -1.63 -12.09 -8.87
N ILE A 219 -2.87 -12.55 -9.05
CA ILE A 219 -3.45 -13.68 -8.29
C ILE A 219 -2.98 -15.04 -8.81
N SER A 220 -2.68 -15.19 -10.10
CA SER A 220 -2.12 -16.44 -10.64
C SER A 220 -0.76 -16.74 -10.03
N GLU A 221 -0.09 -15.71 -9.52
CA GLU A 221 1.28 -15.73 -9.02
C GLU A 221 2.27 -16.39 -10.01
N ASP A 222 1.98 -16.28 -11.31
CA ASP A 222 2.86 -16.71 -12.41
C ASP A 222 3.93 -15.64 -12.65
N VAL A 223 5.19 -16.03 -12.55
CA VAL A 223 6.32 -15.10 -12.67
C VAL A 223 6.41 -14.52 -14.08
N ASN A 224 6.17 -15.33 -15.12
CA ASN A 224 6.34 -14.92 -16.52
C ASN A 224 5.36 -13.83 -16.96
N ASP A 225 4.13 -13.86 -16.44
CA ASP A 225 3.14 -12.82 -16.66
C ASP A 225 3.39 -11.62 -15.75
N TYR A 226 3.78 -11.85 -14.48
CA TYR A 226 4.02 -10.77 -13.52
C TYR A 226 5.18 -9.85 -13.92
N ILE A 227 6.29 -10.37 -14.42
CA ILE A 227 7.45 -9.55 -14.85
C ILE A 227 7.12 -8.59 -16.00
N LYS A 228 6.05 -8.86 -16.77
CA LYS A 228 5.57 -7.98 -17.84
C LYS A 228 4.63 -6.89 -17.34
N LEU A 229 4.15 -7.01 -16.10
CA LEU A 229 3.29 -6.04 -15.45
C LEU A 229 4.16 -4.91 -14.87
N THR A 230 4.42 -3.91 -15.69
CA THR A 230 5.25 -2.74 -15.35
C THR A 230 4.47 -1.44 -15.54
N ASP A 231 5.10 -0.31 -15.21
CA ASP A 231 4.54 1.04 -15.40
C ASP A 231 4.15 1.34 -16.86
N GLU A 232 4.64 0.56 -17.83
CA GLU A 232 4.19 0.61 -19.23
C GLU A 232 2.66 0.45 -19.37
N ILE A 233 2.01 -0.18 -18.38
CA ILE A 233 0.55 -0.28 -18.33
C ILE A 233 -0.15 1.07 -18.42
N PHE A 234 0.46 2.13 -17.89
CA PHE A 234 -0.07 3.49 -18.01
C PHE A 234 -0.22 3.88 -19.48
N GLU A 235 0.85 3.72 -20.27
CA GLU A 235 0.88 4.06 -21.69
C GLU A 235 0.00 3.12 -22.53
N LYS A 236 -0.04 1.83 -22.18
CA LYS A 236 -0.91 0.84 -22.83
C LYS A 236 -2.38 1.22 -22.73
N ILE A 237 -2.83 1.64 -21.54
CA ILE A 237 -4.21 2.10 -21.35
C ILE A 237 -4.41 3.41 -22.12
N LEU A 238 -3.53 4.40 -21.89
CA LEU A 238 -3.67 5.76 -22.44
C LEU A 238 -3.78 5.79 -23.97
N HIS A 239 -3.00 4.95 -24.66
CA HIS A 239 -2.92 4.91 -26.13
C HIS A 239 -3.78 3.81 -26.79
N SER A 240 -4.57 3.06 -26.01
CA SER A 240 -5.44 2.02 -26.57
C SER A 240 -6.52 2.60 -27.50
N LYS A 241 -6.95 1.81 -28.48
CA LYS A 241 -8.07 2.13 -29.38
C LYS A 241 -9.39 1.48 -28.96
N SER A 242 -9.35 0.62 -27.94
CA SER A 242 -10.54 -0.09 -27.44
C SER A 242 -11.50 0.91 -26.77
N PRO A 243 -12.79 0.93 -27.17
CA PRO A 243 -13.79 1.76 -26.53
C PRO A 243 -14.05 1.34 -25.07
N GLU A 244 -13.80 0.08 -24.71
CA GLU A 244 -13.96 -0.46 -23.36
C GLU A 244 -13.00 0.20 -22.35
N LEU A 245 -11.81 0.65 -22.82
CA LEU A 245 -10.83 1.34 -21.98
C LEU A 245 -11.07 2.84 -21.83
N LYS A 246 -12.13 3.39 -22.45
CA LYS A 246 -12.35 4.84 -22.52
C LYS A 246 -12.43 5.50 -21.14
N ASP A 247 -13.12 4.86 -20.21
CA ASP A 247 -13.27 5.31 -18.83
C ASP A 247 -11.92 5.40 -18.09
N ALA A 248 -11.06 4.38 -18.25
CA ALA A 248 -9.73 4.37 -17.66
C ALA A 248 -8.83 5.42 -18.32
N GLN A 249 -8.89 5.54 -19.65
CA GLN A 249 -8.17 6.55 -20.43
C GLN A 249 -8.50 7.98 -20.01
N ASP A 250 -9.77 8.29 -19.76
CA ASP A 250 -10.17 9.63 -19.35
C ASP A 250 -9.57 10.00 -17.99
N ILE A 251 -9.46 9.04 -17.07
CA ILE A 251 -8.77 9.24 -15.79
C ILE A 251 -7.27 9.48 -15.98
N LEU A 252 -6.59 8.67 -16.82
CA LEU A 252 -5.16 8.85 -17.09
C LEU A 252 -4.87 10.17 -17.81
N ASN A 253 -5.73 10.58 -18.74
CA ASN A 253 -5.67 11.89 -19.40
C ASN A 253 -5.83 13.04 -18.39
N ASN A 254 -6.71 12.88 -17.39
CA ASN A 254 -6.82 13.87 -16.32
C ASN A 254 -5.55 13.95 -15.46
N ILE A 255 -4.88 12.83 -15.19
CA ILE A 255 -3.56 12.82 -14.53
C ILE A 255 -2.53 13.57 -15.39
N ALA A 256 -2.39 13.19 -16.66
CA ALA A 256 -1.41 13.75 -17.59
C ALA A 256 -1.61 15.25 -17.83
N THR A 257 -2.86 15.70 -17.92
CA THR A 257 -3.23 17.12 -18.12
C THR A 257 -3.39 17.89 -16.80
N ARG A 258 -3.06 17.27 -15.66
CA ARG A 258 -3.12 17.88 -14.32
C ARG A 258 -4.51 18.34 -13.88
N LYS A 259 -5.57 17.74 -14.45
CA LYS A 259 -6.97 17.89 -13.99
C LYS A 259 -7.22 17.00 -12.77
N LEU A 260 -6.54 17.32 -11.67
CA LEU A 260 -6.61 16.54 -10.44
C LEU A 260 -7.71 17.07 -9.49
N PRO A 261 -8.37 16.17 -8.74
CA PRO A 261 -9.20 16.58 -7.61
C PRO A 261 -8.42 17.46 -6.64
N LYS A 262 -9.08 18.49 -6.09
CA LYS A 262 -8.48 19.42 -5.15
C LYS A 262 -8.57 18.88 -3.72
N LEU A 263 -7.49 18.99 -2.96
CA LEU A 263 -7.52 18.72 -1.53
C LEU A 263 -8.35 19.81 -0.84
N VAL A 264 -9.37 19.41 -0.09
CA VAL A 264 -10.21 20.32 0.70
C VAL A 264 -9.74 20.46 2.14
N GLY A 265 -9.22 19.38 2.76
CA GLY A 265 -8.70 19.43 4.12
C GLY A 265 -7.94 18.16 4.50
N GLU A 266 -7.11 18.26 5.53
CA GLU A 266 -6.35 17.13 6.10
C GLU A 266 -6.46 17.17 7.62
N ALA A 267 -6.86 16.06 8.23
CA ALA A 267 -7.15 15.97 9.65
C ALA A 267 -6.26 14.91 10.33
N ARG A 268 -5.88 15.15 11.58
CA ARG A 268 -5.10 14.18 12.37
C ARG A 268 -5.98 13.59 13.48
N LEU A 269 -6.16 12.27 13.44
CA LEU A 269 -6.94 11.52 14.43
C LEU A 269 -6.03 10.91 15.48
N THR A 270 -6.44 10.95 16.75
CA THR A 270 -5.85 10.15 17.84
C THR A 270 -6.37 8.71 17.77
N GLU A 271 -5.69 7.75 18.39
CA GLU A 271 -6.15 6.34 18.43
C GLU A 271 -7.55 6.19 19.06
N GLU A 272 -7.87 7.01 20.07
CA GLU A 272 -9.20 7.04 20.70
C GLU A 272 -10.29 7.53 19.72
N ASN A 273 -9.96 8.56 18.93
CA ASN A 273 -10.89 9.17 17.97
C ASN A 273 -11.01 8.36 16.67
N LYS A 274 -10.12 7.42 16.38
CA LYS A 274 -10.24 6.53 15.20
C LYS A 274 -11.47 5.62 15.25
N LEU A 275 -11.84 5.16 16.45
CA LEU A 275 -12.87 4.13 16.64
C LEU A 275 -14.30 4.69 16.66
N ARG A 276 -14.45 6.01 16.77
CA ARG A 276 -15.75 6.69 16.85
C ARG A 276 -15.84 7.75 15.75
N PRO A 277 -16.36 7.40 14.57
CA PRO A 277 -16.50 8.34 13.47
C PRO A 277 -17.49 9.43 13.87
N LYS A 278 -16.99 10.67 13.87
CA LYS A 278 -17.73 11.84 14.31
C LYS A 278 -17.22 13.07 13.60
N ILE A 279 -18.10 13.79 12.92
CA ILE A 279 -17.80 15.05 12.27
C ILE A 279 -18.89 16.06 12.64
N GLN A 280 -18.46 17.25 13.07
CA GLN A 280 -19.35 18.39 13.27
C GLN A 280 -19.26 19.30 12.04
N ILE A 281 -20.38 19.78 11.54
CA ILE A 281 -20.48 20.65 10.37
C ILE A 281 -21.17 21.96 10.75
N PHE A 282 -20.77 23.03 10.07
CA PHE A 282 -21.15 24.41 10.37
C PHE A 282 -21.55 25.13 9.06
N GLU A 283 -22.65 25.88 9.12
CA GLU A 283 -23.19 26.59 7.96
C GLU A 283 -22.31 27.77 7.52
N GLU A 284 -21.54 28.37 8.44
CA GLU A 284 -20.65 29.50 8.16
C GLU A 284 -19.17 29.12 8.26
N GLU A 285 -18.30 30.01 7.79
CA GLU A 285 -16.86 29.92 8.05
C GLU A 285 -16.57 30.14 9.56
N ASN A 286 -15.35 29.79 10.00
CA ASN A 286 -14.91 29.99 11.38
C ASN A 286 -15.79 29.33 12.45
N PHE A 287 -16.47 28.22 12.12
CA PHE A 287 -17.33 27.45 13.03
C PHE A 287 -18.53 28.25 13.54
N GLY A 288 -19.03 29.20 12.73
CA GLY A 288 -20.22 29.98 13.00
C GLY A 288 -21.51 29.37 12.43
N GLY A 289 -22.63 30.05 12.67
CA GLY A 289 -23.93 29.66 12.13
C GLY A 289 -24.52 28.39 12.74
N LYS A 290 -25.45 27.78 12.01
CA LYS A 290 -26.12 26.53 12.40
C LYS A 290 -25.11 25.38 12.43
N THR A 291 -25.22 24.53 13.44
CA THR A 291 -24.31 23.39 13.66
C THR A 291 -25.06 22.06 13.61
N ALA A 292 -24.43 21.04 13.03
CA ALA A 292 -24.93 19.67 13.04
C ALA A 292 -23.79 18.68 13.22
N GLU A 293 -24.12 17.45 13.60
CA GLU A 293 -23.18 16.38 13.86
C GLU A 293 -23.58 15.15 13.04
N ALA A 294 -22.59 14.50 12.44
CA ALA A 294 -22.76 13.24 11.73
C ALA A 294 -21.81 12.17 12.27
N THR A 295 -22.35 10.98 12.49
CA THR A 295 -21.62 9.76 12.88
C THR A 295 -21.72 8.64 11.83
N GLU A 296 -22.61 8.81 10.86
CA GLU A 296 -22.87 7.91 9.73
C GLU A 296 -22.90 8.67 8.39
N ASN A 297 -23.02 7.93 7.27
CA ASN A 297 -23.13 8.51 5.93
C ASN A 297 -24.32 9.47 5.87
N CYS A 298 -24.11 10.68 5.35
CA CYS A 298 -25.14 11.69 5.10
C CYS A 298 -25.20 11.98 3.60
N PRO A 299 -26.15 11.40 2.85
CA PRO A 299 -26.26 11.60 1.39
C PRO A 299 -26.62 13.04 0.99
N SER A 300 -27.25 13.81 1.89
CA SER A 300 -27.61 15.22 1.67
C SER A 300 -27.71 15.98 2.99
N VAL A 301 -26.76 16.88 3.25
CA VAL A 301 -26.78 17.73 4.47
C VAL A 301 -27.97 18.69 4.48
N GLN A 302 -28.50 19.05 3.31
CA GLN A 302 -29.69 19.89 3.21
C GLN A 302 -30.94 19.13 3.66
N ASN A 303 -31.11 17.88 3.24
CA ASN A 303 -32.31 17.12 3.60
C ASN A 303 -32.26 16.66 5.06
N GLU A 304 -31.06 16.31 5.54
CA GLU A 304 -30.89 15.68 6.84
C GLU A 304 -30.72 16.69 7.97
N PHE A 305 -30.01 17.81 7.70
CA PHE A 305 -29.73 18.85 8.70
C PHE A 305 -30.37 20.19 8.38
N GLY A 306 -31.01 20.36 7.21
CA GLY A 306 -31.59 21.63 6.80
C GLY A 306 -30.54 22.72 6.62
N MET A 307 -29.33 22.37 6.21
CA MET A 307 -28.23 23.29 5.94
C MET A 307 -28.09 23.48 4.44
N LYS A 308 -28.17 24.72 3.95
CA LYS A 308 -28.10 25.00 2.52
C LYS A 308 -26.66 24.91 2.01
N ASP A 309 -25.74 25.46 2.80
CA ASP A 309 -24.32 25.43 2.57
C ASP A 309 -23.63 25.00 3.86
N VAL A 310 -22.55 24.22 3.74
CA VAL A 310 -21.65 23.92 4.86
C VAL A 310 -20.29 24.52 4.51
N LEU A 311 -19.83 25.45 5.33
CA LEU A 311 -18.63 26.27 5.07
C LEU A 311 -17.51 26.05 6.10
N SER A 312 -17.78 25.32 7.18
CA SER A 312 -16.72 24.76 8.03
C SER A 312 -17.12 23.43 8.67
N CYS A 313 -16.14 22.63 9.09
CA CYS A 313 -16.37 21.37 9.79
C CYS A 313 -15.27 21.07 10.81
N LYS A 314 -15.57 20.32 11.87
CA LYS A 314 -14.62 19.80 12.84
C LYS A 314 -14.65 18.29 12.79
N LEU A 315 -13.50 17.68 12.54
CA LEU A 315 -13.39 16.23 12.58
C LEU A 315 -13.05 15.80 14.01
N GLU A 316 -14.01 15.18 14.68
CA GLU A 316 -13.83 14.69 16.05
C GLU A 316 -13.42 13.22 16.08
N GLY A 317 -13.69 12.45 15.01
CA GLY A 317 -13.25 11.08 14.90
C GLY A 317 -13.55 10.39 13.56
N GLY A 318 -12.86 9.28 13.31
CA GLY A 318 -12.99 8.44 12.11
C GLY A 318 -12.57 9.11 10.78
N LYS A 319 -12.70 8.36 9.68
CA LYS A 319 -12.38 8.82 8.32
C LYS A 319 -13.67 9.26 7.63
N TRP A 320 -13.62 10.40 6.94
CA TRP A 320 -14.78 10.96 6.24
C TRP A 320 -14.39 11.44 4.84
N MET A 321 -15.29 11.22 3.91
CA MET A 321 -15.30 11.77 2.58
C MET A 321 -16.39 12.83 2.50
N LEU A 322 -16.01 14.06 2.21
CA LEU A 322 -16.88 15.22 2.07
C LEU A 322 -17.17 15.37 0.58
N CYS A 323 -18.41 15.52 0.11
CA CYS A 323 -18.65 15.75 -1.32
C CYS A 323 -19.51 16.99 -1.59
N GLU A 324 -19.31 17.56 -2.78
CA GLU A 324 -20.01 18.76 -3.27
C GLU A 324 -21.40 18.43 -3.87
N GLY A 325 -21.83 17.16 -3.95
CA GLY A 325 -23.18 16.75 -4.34
C GLY A 325 -23.51 15.26 -4.03
N PRO A 326 -24.79 14.85 -4.08
CA PRO A 326 -25.22 13.48 -3.80
C PRO A 326 -24.67 12.45 -4.81
N ASP A 327 -24.59 12.85 -6.09
CA ASP A 327 -24.11 12.02 -7.21
C ASP A 327 -22.69 12.41 -7.69
N SER A 328 -22.02 13.34 -7.01
CA SER A 328 -20.66 13.72 -7.41
C SER A 328 -19.70 12.56 -7.11
N LYS A 329 -19.10 12.00 -8.17
CA LYS A 329 -17.87 11.19 -8.05
C LYS A 329 -16.71 12.04 -7.53
N ASP A 330 -16.83 13.36 -7.67
CA ASP A 330 -15.99 14.38 -7.06
C ASP A 330 -16.32 14.49 -5.56
N GLY A 331 -15.70 13.61 -4.78
CA GLY A 331 -15.73 13.60 -3.31
C GLY A 331 -14.33 13.70 -2.73
N PHE A 332 -14.17 14.52 -1.70
CA PHE A 332 -12.93 14.80 -0.99
C PHE A 332 -12.72 13.81 0.13
N THR A 333 -11.55 13.20 0.29
CA THR A 333 -11.30 12.29 1.43
C THR A 333 -10.46 13.01 2.49
N ALA A 334 -10.97 13.14 3.72
CA ALA A 334 -10.18 13.53 4.88
C ALA A 334 -9.43 12.30 5.42
N THR A 335 -8.09 12.33 5.42
CA THR A 335 -7.21 11.20 5.84
C THR A 335 -6.14 11.62 6.84
N GLN A 336 -5.67 10.67 7.66
CA GLN A 336 -4.65 10.85 8.71
C GLN A 336 -3.20 10.85 8.19
N PRO A 337 -2.33 11.74 8.72
CA PRO A 337 -0.88 11.53 8.88
C PRO A 337 -0.51 11.08 10.32
N GLU A 338 0.63 10.40 10.47
CA GLU A 338 1.03 9.56 11.64
C GLU A 338 1.23 10.23 13.02
N TYR A 339 1.08 11.56 13.23
CA TYR A 339 1.57 12.19 14.48
C TYR A 339 0.65 13.24 15.14
N ASN A 340 0.51 13.10 16.47
CA ASN A 340 -0.47 13.72 17.39
C ASN A 340 -0.35 15.25 17.59
N ARG A 341 -1.51 15.94 17.56
CA ARG A 341 -1.78 17.25 18.21
C ARG A 341 -3.30 17.41 18.41
N PRO A 342 -3.79 18.30 19.32
CA PRO A 342 -5.01 18.03 20.09
C PRO A 342 -6.38 18.44 19.50
N GLU A 343 -6.54 19.41 18.60
CA GLU A 343 -7.88 19.89 18.20
C GLU A 343 -7.90 20.45 16.76
N TRP A 344 -8.92 20.15 15.93
CA TRP A 344 -8.92 20.56 14.51
C TRP A 344 -10.26 20.98 13.87
N ASN A 345 -10.12 21.98 13.01
CA ASN A 345 -11.09 22.96 12.55
C ASN A 345 -10.83 23.18 11.04
N PHE A 346 -11.79 22.91 10.15
CA PHE A 346 -11.66 23.06 8.69
C PHE A 346 -12.59 24.14 8.15
N THR A 347 -12.10 24.99 7.24
CA THR A 347 -12.96 25.82 6.38
C THR A 347 -13.13 25.09 5.04
N VAL A 348 -14.37 24.94 4.57
CA VAL A 348 -14.73 24.26 3.33
C VAL A 348 -15.51 25.21 2.43
N LYS A 349 -15.44 25.05 1.10
CA LYS A 349 -16.06 26.01 0.16
C LYS A 349 -17.57 25.82 -0.02
N SER A 350 -18.05 24.58 0.03
CA SER A 350 -19.47 24.21 -0.06
C SER A 350 -19.58 22.70 0.07
N LEU A 351 -19.97 22.18 1.22
CA LEU A 351 -20.17 20.74 1.42
C LEU A 351 -21.66 20.36 1.34
N LYS A 352 -21.98 19.28 0.62
CA LYS A 352 -23.36 18.84 0.38
C LYS A 352 -23.67 17.41 0.83
N CYS A 353 -22.67 16.54 0.95
CA CYS A 353 -22.85 15.20 1.52
C CYS A 353 -21.58 14.70 2.24
N LEU A 354 -21.74 13.64 3.05
CA LEU A 354 -20.71 13.01 3.87
C LEU A 354 -20.77 11.48 3.66
N LYS A 355 -19.62 10.83 3.43
CA LYS A 355 -19.49 9.37 3.30
C LYS A 355 -18.35 8.91 4.22
N LYS A 356 -18.52 7.82 4.96
CA LYS A 356 -17.59 7.24 5.92
C LYS A 356 -16.68 6.19 5.29
#